data_AF-A0A377XFG6-F1
#
_entry.id   AF-A0A377XFG6-F1
#
_cell.length_a   1.000
_cell.length_b   1.000
_cell.length_c   1.000
_cell.angle_alpha   90.00
_cell.angle_beta   90.00
_cell.angle_gamma   90.00
#
_symmetry.space_group_name_H-M   'P 1'
#
loop_
_entity.id
_entity.type
_entity.pdbx_description
1 polymer ?
#
loop_
_entity_poly.entity_id
_entity_poly.type
_entity_poly.pdbx_seq_one_letter_code
_entity_poly.pdbx_strand_id
1 'polypeptide(L)'
;MWSNLRVFRREGGFAWIERRSLRDAQLTELKKYAVFSKVTIAANDDLVLLGVAGFQARAALAPLFAALPDAATPVVSEGATSLLWFEHPGERFLLVTDVDTANRVTDALRGEAQFNNSQQWLALNIEAGLPVIDSANSGQFIPQATNLQALGGISFKKGCYTGQEMVARAKFPRRQ
;
A
#
# COMPACT_ATOMS: atom_id res chain seq x y z
N MET A 1 -2.75 17.08 0.31
CA MET A 1 -2.53 15.70 0.80
C MET A 1 -1.07 15.39 0.53
N TRP A 2 -0.28 15.04 1.54
CA TRP A 2 1.14 14.76 1.37
C TRP A 2 1.39 13.51 0.54
N SER A 3 0.74 12.41 0.91
CA SER A 3 0.86 11.10 0.25
C SER A 3 -0.42 10.30 0.55
N ASN A 4 -0.63 9.23 -0.21
CA ASN A 4 -1.54 8.14 0.16
C ASN A 4 -0.72 6.89 0.49
N LEU A 5 -1.20 6.12 1.48
CA LEU A 5 -0.40 5.04 2.06
C LEU A 5 -1.26 3.78 2.16
N ARG A 6 -0.72 2.64 1.75
CA ARG A 6 -1.34 1.32 1.99
C ARG A 6 -0.85 0.81 3.34
N VAL A 7 -1.66 0.95 4.37
CA VAL A 7 -1.31 0.56 5.76
C VAL A 7 -1.79 -0.85 6.06
N PHE A 8 -0.95 -1.65 6.72
CA PHE A 8 -1.29 -3.00 7.21
C PHE A 8 -0.56 -3.28 8.54
N ARG A 9 -1.07 -4.24 9.31
CA ARG A 9 -0.45 -4.65 10.58
C ARG A 9 0.72 -5.59 10.32
N ARG A 10 1.84 -5.36 11.00
CA ARG A 10 3.04 -6.20 10.97
C ARG A 10 3.81 -6.05 12.27
N GLU A 11 4.36 -7.15 12.80
CA GLU A 11 5.29 -7.17 13.95
C GLU A 11 4.79 -6.37 15.18
N GLY A 12 3.50 -6.49 15.51
CA GLY A 12 2.89 -5.78 16.65
C GLY A 12 2.64 -4.28 16.42
N GLY A 13 3.03 -3.73 15.27
CA GLY A 13 2.81 -2.36 14.87
C GLY A 13 2.09 -2.25 13.52
N PHE A 14 2.49 -1.25 12.75
CA PHE A 14 1.99 -0.98 11.40
C PHE A 14 3.15 -0.79 10.44
N ALA A 15 2.99 -1.31 9.23
CA ALA A 15 3.80 -0.98 8.08
C ALA A 15 2.93 -0.26 7.05
N TRP A 16 3.55 0.56 6.20
CA TRP A 16 2.88 1.13 5.05
C TRP A 16 3.76 1.14 3.82
N ILE A 17 3.11 1.17 2.68
CA ILE A 17 3.75 1.30 1.37
C ILE A 17 3.24 2.58 0.73
N GLU A 18 4.18 3.34 0.17
CA GLU A 18 3.95 4.57 -0.60
C GLU A 18 5.01 4.70 -1.71
N ARG A 19 4.89 5.76 -2.52
CA ARG A 19 5.88 6.03 -3.57
C ARG A 19 7.22 6.46 -2.97
N ARG A 20 8.31 5.87 -3.47
CA ARG A 20 9.68 6.11 -2.97
C ARG A 20 10.05 7.59 -2.99
N SER A 21 9.53 8.38 -3.94
CA SER A 21 9.80 9.82 -4.04
C SER A 21 9.27 10.65 -2.87
N LEU A 22 8.36 10.11 -2.06
CA LEU A 22 7.72 10.82 -0.95
C LEU A 22 8.17 10.36 0.43
N ARG A 23 8.77 9.17 0.52
CA ARG A 23 9.09 8.49 1.77
C ARG A 23 9.80 9.41 2.77
N ASP A 24 10.88 10.06 2.35
CA ASP A 24 11.71 10.82 3.29
C ASP A 24 11.00 12.10 3.77
N ALA A 25 10.26 12.77 2.89
CA ALA A 25 9.43 13.92 3.24
C ALA A 25 8.28 13.50 4.17
N GLN A 26 7.58 12.40 3.85
CA GLN A 26 6.48 11.87 4.66
C GLN A 26 6.96 11.47 6.06
N LEU A 27 8.09 10.77 6.16
CA LEU A 27 8.69 10.36 7.43
C LEU A 27 9.08 11.56 8.27
N THR A 28 9.64 12.60 7.64
CA THR A 28 10.01 13.85 8.32
C THR A 28 8.78 14.51 8.94
N GLU A 29 7.69 14.66 8.18
CA GLU A 29 6.45 15.24 8.70
C GLU A 29 5.79 14.36 9.77
N LEU A 30 5.78 13.03 9.59
CA LEU A 30 5.17 12.12 10.57
C LEU A 30 5.92 12.12 11.90
N LYS A 31 7.26 12.19 11.86
CA LYS A 31 8.11 12.22 13.07
C LYS A 31 7.93 13.49 13.91
N LYS A 32 7.58 14.64 13.31
CA LYS A 32 7.34 15.88 14.06
C LYS A 32 6.27 15.72 15.14
N TYR A 33 5.27 14.89 14.89
CA TYR A 33 4.16 14.65 15.82
C TYR A 33 4.39 13.47 16.77
N ALA A 34 5.48 12.72 16.58
CA ALA A 34 5.79 11.52 17.36
C ALA A 34 6.65 11.78 18.61
N VAL A 35 7.11 13.03 18.83
CA VAL A 35 8.06 13.38 19.92
C VAL A 35 7.61 12.93 21.31
N PHE A 36 6.30 13.00 21.59
CA PHE A 36 5.73 12.60 22.88
C PHE A 36 5.09 11.20 22.88
N SER A 37 5.17 10.49 21.75
CA SER A 37 4.59 9.15 21.58
C SER A 37 5.66 8.08 21.77
N LYS A 38 5.32 6.97 22.43
CA LYS A 38 6.20 5.81 22.55
C LYS A 38 6.19 4.98 21.25
N VAL A 39 6.65 5.57 20.15
CA VAL A 39 6.64 4.96 18.82
C VAL A 39 7.99 5.16 18.13
N THR A 40 8.41 4.15 17.36
CA THR A 40 9.55 4.25 16.46
C THR A 40 9.04 4.25 15.02
N ILE A 41 9.43 5.27 14.26
CA ILE A 41 9.06 5.43 12.85
C ILE A 41 10.35 5.42 12.03
N ALA A 42 10.48 4.48 11.09
CA ALA A 42 11.67 4.33 10.27
C ALA A 42 11.32 3.86 8.86
N ALA A 43 12.16 4.21 7.90
CA ALA A 43 12.19 3.53 6.62
C ALA A 43 12.73 2.10 6.83
N ASN A 44 12.25 1.16 6.03
CA ASN A 44 12.80 -0.19 5.96
C ASN A 44 13.17 -0.48 4.50
N ASP A 45 14.47 -0.52 4.22
CA ASP A 45 15.01 -0.89 2.91
C ASP A 45 15.55 -2.34 2.89
N ASP A 46 15.46 -3.06 4.02
CA ASP A 46 15.87 -4.47 4.15
C ASP A 46 14.80 -5.42 3.58
N LEU A 47 13.55 -4.96 3.53
CA LEU A 47 12.43 -5.69 2.93
C LEU A 47 12.30 -5.42 1.44
N VAL A 48 11.94 -6.47 0.71
CA VAL A 48 11.66 -6.45 -0.72
C VAL A 48 10.15 -6.39 -0.95
N LEU A 49 9.76 -5.54 -1.90
CA LEU A 49 8.39 -5.47 -2.42
C LEU A 49 8.32 -6.19 -3.77
N LEU A 50 7.59 -7.30 -3.84
CA LEU A 50 7.34 -8.03 -5.09
C LEU A 50 5.84 -8.03 -5.42
N GLY A 51 5.51 -7.68 -6.66
CA GLY A 51 4.15 -7.79 -7.18
C GLY A 51 3.98 -9.03 -8.04
N VAL A 52 2.95 -9.82 -7.77
CA VAL A 52 2.57 -10.98 -8.59
C VAL A 52 1.15 -10.77 -9.10
N ALA A 53 0.99 -10.73 -10.42
CA ALA A 53 -0.26 -10.40 -11.09
C ALA A 53 -0.35 -11.12 -12.43
N GLY A 54 -1.56 -11.23 -12.98
CA GLY A 54 -1.80 -11.81 -14.30
C GLY A 54 -2.43 -13.21 -14.22
N PHE A 55 -2.40 -13.91 -15.36
CA PHE A 55 -3.06 -15.19 -15.52
C PHE A 55 -2.53 -16.21 -14.49
N GLN A 56 -3.45 -16.84 -13.75
CA GLN A 56 -3.15 -17.87 -12.75
C GLN A 56 -2.16 -17.46 -11.64
N ALA A 57 -2.03 -16.17 -11.33
CA ALA A 57 -1.14 -15.67 -10.27
C ALA A 57 -1.34 -16.38 -8.91
N ARG A 58 -2.59 -16.63 -8.52
CA ARG A 58 -2.91 -17.39 -7.30
C ARG A 58 -2.42 -18.83 -7.36
N ALA A 59 -2.60 -19.52 -8.49
CA ALA A 59 -2.16 -20.90 -8.65
C ALA A 59 -0.64 -21.01 -8.63
N ALA A 60 0.07 -20.02 -9.18
CA ALA A 60 1.53 -19.95 -9.16
C ALA A 60 2.09 -19.72 -7.73
N LEU A 61 1.36 -18.98 -6.89
CA LEU A 61 1.77 -18.72 -5.50
C LEU A 61 1.35 -19.83 -4.52
N ALA A 62 0.31 -20.59 -4.82
CA ALA A 62 -0.25 -21.59 -3.90
C ALA A 62 0.75 -22.67 -3.44
N PRO A 63 1.72 -23.13 -4.25
CA PRO A 63 2.75 -24.07 -3.79
C PRO A 63 3.81 -23.44 -2.88
N LEU A 64 3.93 -22.11 -2.86
CA LEU A 64 5.00 -21.38 -2.17
C LEU A 64 4.62 -20.93 -0.76
N PHE A 65 3.33 -20.88 -0.45
CA PHE A 65 2.79 -20.36 0.80
C PHE A 65 1.68 -21.28 1.32
N ALA A 66 1.60 -21.45 2.64
CA ALA A 66 0.57 -22.29 3.25
C ALA A 66 -0.84 -21.68 3.11
N ALA A 67 -0.93 -20.36 3.06
CA ALA A 67 -2.19 -19.65 2.85
C ALA A 67 -1.97 -18.38 2.02
N LEU A 68 -2.95 -18.05 1.16
CA LEU A 68 -2.95 -16.84 0.35
C LEU A 68 -4.11 -15.93 0.77
N PRO A 69 -3.88 -14.60 0.85
CA PRO A 69 -4.92 -13.64 1.21
C PRO A 69 -6.01 -13.59 0.14
N ASP A 70 -7.21 -13.18 0.50
CA ASP A 70 -8.39 -13.05 -0.37
C ASP A 70 -9.29 -11.88 0.09
N ALA A 71 -10.51 -11.79 -0.46
CA ALA A 71 -11.46 -10.74 -0.09
C ALA A 71 -11.87 -10.76 1.40
N ALA A 72 -11.91 -11.93 2.04
CA ALA A 72 -12.28 -12.06 3.45
C ALA A 72 -11.08 -11.78 4.35
N THR A 73 -9.89 -12.26 3.95
CA THR A 73 -8.63 -12.08 4.68
C THR A 73 -7.60 -11.40 3.77
N PRO A 74 -7.66 -10.06 3.58
CA PRO A 74 -6.87 -9.36 2.57
C PRO A 74 -5.38 -9.23 2.90
N VAL A 75 -4.97 -9.62 4.11
CA VAL A 75 -3.58 -9.67 4.54
C VAL A 75 -3.33 -10.98 5.27
N VAL A 76 -2.35 -11.75 4.80
CA VAL A 76 -1.85 -12.96 5.46
C VAL A 76 -0.36 -12.78 5.72
N SER A 77 0.10 -13.21 6.89
CA SER A 77 1.52 -13.20 7.23
C SER A 77 2.02 -14.62 7.49
N GLU A 78 3.13 -14.97 6.85
CA GLU A 78 3.80 -16.26 6.98
C GLU A 78 5.32 -16.03 7.10
N GLY A 79 5.88 -16.38 8.27
CA GLY A 79 7.28 -16.08 8.58
C GLY A 79 7.61 -14.59 8.42
N ALA A 80 8.62 -14.30 7.60
CA ALA A 80 9.04 -12.93 7.28
C ALA A 80 8.20 -12.25 6.17
N THR A 81 7.22 -12.95 5.61
CA THR A 81 6.42 -12.47 4.48
C THR A 81 5.06 -11.96 4.92
N SER A 82 4.67 -10.79 4.43
CA SER A 82 3.27 -10.34 4.44
C SER A 82 2.75 -10.31 3.00
N LEU A 83 1.69 -11.07 2.74
CA LEU A 83 0.98 -11.11 1.46
C LEU A 83 -0.25 -10.21 1.56
N LEU A 84 -0.38 -9.26 0.64
CA LEU A 84 -1.53 -8.38 0.53
C LEU A 84 -2.31 -8.70 -0.75
N TRP A 85 -3.61 -8.90 -0.64
CA TRP A 85 -4.51 -9.17 -1.77
C TRP A 85 -5.13 -7.88 -2.33
N PHE A 86 -5.31 -7.87 -3.65
CA PHE A 86 -5.97 -6.79 -4.40
C PHE A 86 -6.91 -7.40 -5.43
N GLU A 87 -8.16 -6.93 -5.43
CA GLU A 87 -9.20 -7.37 -6.38
C GLU A 87 -9.04 -6.75 -7.79
N HIS A 88 -8.62 -5.49 -7.85
CA HIS A 88 -8.67 -4.68 -9.07
C HIS A 88 -7.27 -4.35 -9.64
N PRO A 89 -7.13 -4.27 -10.98
CA PRO A 89 -8.17 -4.46 -12.00
C PRO A 89 -8.48 -5.94 -12.28
N GLY A 90 -7.60 -6.82 -11.82
CA GLY A 90 -7.82 -8.24 -11.60
C GLY A 90 -7.04 -8.69 -10.37
N GLU A 91 -7.26 -9.93 -9.93
CA GLU A 91 -6.61 -10.45 -8.74
C GLU A 91 -5.08 -10.35 -8.83
N ARG A 92 -4.47 -9.75 -7.79
CA ARG A 92 -3.02 -9.62 -7.67
C ARG A 92 -2.58 -9.60 -6.22
N PHE A 93 -1.30 -9.91 -6.02
CA PHE A 93 -0.68 -10.05 -4.70
C PHE A 93 0.53 -9.13 -4.61
N LEU A 94 0.67 -8.46 -3.46
CA LEU A 94 1.88 -7.72 -3.11
C LEU A 94 2.54 -8.41 -1.93
N LEU A 95 3.76 -8.88 -2.14
CA LEU A 95 4.58 -9.54 -1.14
C LEU A 95 5.52 -8.50 -0.52
N VAL A 96 5.53 -8.46 0.81
CA VAL A 96 6.50 -7.69 1.61
C VAL A 96 7.34 -8.70 2.37
N THR A 97 8.55 -8.96 1.92
CA THR A 97 9.33 -10.12 2.34
C THR A 97 10.83 -9.83 2.45
N ASP A 98 11.62 -10.77 2.95
CA ASP A 98 13.08 -10.68 2.97
C ASP A 98 13.69 -11.05 1.61
N VAL A 99 14.98 -10.76 1.44
CA VAL A 99 15.72 -11.02 0.20
C VAL A 99 15.74 -12.51 -0.15
N ASP A 100 15.87 -13.39 0.84
CA ASP A 100 15.97 -14.84 0.64
C ASP A 100 14.66 -15.42 0.09
N THR A 101 13.53 -14.99 0.64
CA THR A 101 12.20 -15.40 0.17
C THR A 101 11.86 -14.74 -1.16
N ALA A 102 12.26 -13.49 -1.39
CA ALA A 102 12.13 -12.85 -2.69
C ALA A 102 12.86 -13.62 -3.80
N ASN A 103 14.10 -14.07 -3.53
CA ASN A 103 14.85 -14.92 -4.45
C ASN A 103 14.17 -16.27 -4.67
N ARG A 104 13.70 -16.93 -3.60
CA ARG A 104 12.96 -18.20 -3.69
C ARG A 104 11.72 -18.09 -4.60
N VAL A 105 10.91 -17.04 -4.40
CA VAL A 105 9.71 -16.80 -5.21
C VAL A 105 10.10 -16.50 -6.66
N THR A 106 11.12 -15.67 -6.87
CA THR A 106 11.63 -15.33 -8.21
C THR A 106 12.11 -16.58 -8.95
N ASP A 107 12.84 -17.47 -8.27
CA ASP A 107 13.35 -18.70 -8.88
C ASP A 107 12.24 -19.71 -9.15
N ALA A 108 11.27 -19.86 -8.25
CA ALA A 108 10.14 -20.76 -8.44
C ALA A 108 9.24 -20.32 -9.61
N LEU A 109 9.11 -19.02 -9.86
CA LEU A 109 8.30 -18.48 -10.96
C LEU A 109 9.09 -18.33 -12.27
N ARG A 110 10.38 -18.67 -12.28
CA ARG A 110 11.24 -18.50 -13.44
C ARG A 110 10.82 -19.45 -14.56
N GLY A 111 10.60 -18.90 -15.75
CA GLY A 111 10.17 -19.67 -16.93
C GLY A 111 8.65 -19.82 -17.06
N GLU A 112 7.90 -19.57 -16.00
CA GLU A 112 6.43 -19.55 -16.00
C GLU A 112 5.87 -18.12 -15.96
N ALA A 113 6.56 -17.20 -15.26
CA ALA A 113 6.18 -15.80 -15.16
C ALA A 113 7.08 -14.89 -16.00
N GLN A 114 6.50 -13.79 -16.47
CA GLN A 114 7.25 -12.68 -17.06
C GLN A 114 7.72 -11.72 -15.96
N PHE A 115 9.02 -11.42 -15.95
CA PHE A 115 9.58 -10.46 -15.01
C PHE A 115 9.48 -9.04 -15.57
N ASN A 116 8.93 -8.14 -14.76
CA ASN A 116 8.80 -6.73 -15.08
C ASN A 116 9.10 -5.89 -13.83
N ASN A 117 9.06 -4.57 -13.95
CA ASN A 117 9.35 -3.63 -12.87
C ASN A 117 8.10 -2.86 -12.43
N SER A 118 8.33 -1.83 -11.62
CA SER A 118 7.29 -0.95 -11.05
C SER A 118 6.32 -0.35 -12.08
N GLN A 119 6.71 -0.22 -13.35
CA GLN A 119 5.83 0.33 -14.39
C GLN A 119 4.63 -0.57 -14.67
N GLN A 120 4.79 -1.89 -14.58
CA GLN A 120 3.67 -2.82 -14.71
C GLN A 120 2.67 -2.66 -13.56
N TRP A 121 3.17 -2.55 -12.33
CA TRP A 121 2.31 -2.33 -11.17
C TRP A 121 1.63 -0.96 -11.19
N LEU A 122 2.33 0.05 -11.70
CA LEU A 122 1.80 1.39 -11.91
C LEU A 122 0.66 1.38 -12.94
N ALA A 123 0.83 0.69 -14.07
CA ALA A 123 -0.22 0.53 -15.08
C ALA A 123 -1.48 -0.10 -14.48
N LEU A 124 -1.33 -1.18 -13.68
CA LEU A 124 -2.44 -1.82 -12.98
C LEU A 124 -3.11 -0.89 -11.96
N ASN A 125 -2.35 -0.03 -11.27
CA ASN A 125 -2.92 0.96 -10.37
C ASN A 125 -3.73 2.03 -11.13
N ILE A 126 -3.23 2.50 -12.27
CA ILE A 126 -3.92 3.46 -13.13
C ILE A 126 -5.23 2.85 -13.64
N GLU A 127 -5.18 1.61 -14.13
CA GLU A 127 -6.36 0.88 -14.63
C GLU A 127 -7.40 0.66 -13.53
N ALA A 128 -6.98 0.35 -12.30
CA ALA A 128 -7.86 0.21 -11.15
C ALA A 128 -8.38 1.55 -10.58
N GLY A 129 -7.99 2.69 -11.14
CA GLY A 129 -8.35 4.01 -10.60
C GLY A 129 -7.76 4.29 -9.21
N LEU A 130 -6.66 3.62 -8.85
CA LEU A 130 -5.96 3.85 -7.58
C LEU A 130 -5.03 5.06 -7.73
N PRO A 131 -5.17 6.10 -6.90
CA PRO A 131 -4.36 7.30 -7.03
C PRO A 131 -2.88 7.01 -6.71
N VAL A 132 -1.99 7.57 -7.51
CA VAL A 132 -0.54 7.50 -7.28
C VAL A 132 -0.02 8.93 -7.10
N ILE A 133 0.54 9.20 -5.92
CA ILE A 133 1.08 10.50 -5.55
C ILE A 133 2.61 10.40 -5.58
N ASP A 134 3.24 11.27 -6.36
CA ASP A 134 4.69 11.44 -6.45
C ASP A 134 5.08 12.84 -5.93
N SER A 135 6.38 13.12 -5.81
CA SER A 135 6.87 14.41 -5.30
C SER A 135 6.25 15.62 -6.01
N ALA A 136 6.08 15.54 -7.33
CA ALA A 136 5.55 16.61 -8.17
C ALA A 136 4.09 16.99 -7.87
N ASN A 137 3.30 16.10 -7.25
CA ASN A 137 1.89 16.34 -6.96
C ASN A 137 1.53 16.24 -5.46
N SER A 138 2.54 16.03 -4.62
CA SER A 138 2.41 16.10 -3.16
C SER A 138 1.91 17.47 -2.72
N GLY A 139 1.00 17.47 -1.76
CA GLY A 139 0.42 18.70 -1.20
C GLY A 139 -0.66 19.35 -2.08
N GLN A 140 -0.76 19.00 -3.37
CA GLN A 140 -1.63 19.70 -4.33
C GLN A 140 -3.10 19.31 -4.26
N PHE A 141 -3.42 18.10 -3.78
CA PHE A 141 -4.79 17.58 -3.80
C PHE A 141 -5.39 17.43 -2.40
N ILE A 142 -6.69 17.67 -2.27
CA ILE A 142 -7.47 17.12 -1.16
C ILE A 142 -7.77 15.63 -1.43
N PRO A 143 -7.94 14.77 -0.40
CA PRO A 143 -8.20 13.35 -0.61
C PRO A 143 -9.37 13.05 -1.58
N GLN A 144 -10.40 13.90 -1.56
CA GLN A 144 -11.56 13.76 -2.43
C GLN A 144 -11.26 13.97 -3.92
N ALA A 145 -10.29 14.83 -4.24
CA ALA A 145 -9.86 15.05 -5.62
C ALA A 145 -9.14 13.83 -6.21
N THR A 146 -8.77 12.87 -5.36
CA THR A 146 -8.09 11.62 -5.73
C THR A 146 -8.98 10.38 -5.51
N ASN A 147 -10.29 10.58 -5.33
CA ASN A 147 -11.28 9.51 -5.12
C ASN A 147 -11.08 8.62 -3.88
N LEU A 148 -10.26 9.02 -2.90
CA LEU A 148 -10.00 8.21 -1.71
C LEU A 148 -11.25 7.90 -0.87
N GLN A 149 -12.30 8.73 -0.96
CA GLN A 149 -13.61 8.47 -0.34
C GLN A 149 -14.31 7.24 -0.94
N ALA A 150 -14.16 7.01 -2.25
CA ALA A 150 -14.76 5.87 -2.93
C ALA A 150 -13.97 4.59 -2.66
N LEU A 151 -12.67 4.72 -2.38
CA LEU A 151 -11.75 3.62 -2.09
C LEU A 151 -11.68 3.24 -0.60
N GLY A 152 -12.58 3.77 0.24
CA GLY A 152 -12.60 3.49 1.68
C GLY A 152 -11.43 4.10 2.48
N GLY A 153 -10.65 5.00 1.88
CA GLY A 153 -9.50 5.65 2.50
C GLY A 153 -9.84 6.79 3.49
N ILE A 154 -11.12 7.13 3.64
CA ILE A 154 -11.58 8.20 4.54
C ILE A 154 -12.68 7.65 5.45
N SER A 155 -12.41 7.61 6.76
CA SER A 155 -13.45 7.38 7.76
C SER A 155 -13.98 8.71 8.28
N PHE A 156 -15.27 8.94 8.08
CA PHE A 156 -15.98 10.12 8.60
C PHE A 156 -16.52 9.92 10.03
N LYS A 157 -16.35 8.71 10.59
CA LYS A 157 -16.88 8.33 11.91
C LYS A 157 -15.78 8.12 12.97
N LYS A 158 -14.50 8.25 12.60
CA LYS A 158 -13.37 8.09 13.53
C LYS A 158 -13.08 9.38 14.31
N GLY A 159 -12.26 9.25 15.36
CA GLY A 159 -11.75 10.38 16.15
C GLY A 159 -10.86 11.35 15.34
N CYS A 160 -10.36 12.38 16.03
CA CYS A 160 -9.66 13.51 15.40
C CYS A 160 -8.37 13.10 14.66
N TYR A 161 -8.14 13.67 13.47
CA TYR A 161 -6.88 13.57 12.73
C TYR A 161 -6.52 14.87 12.00
N THR A 162 -5.22 15.07 11.71
CA THR A 162 -4.72 16.28 11.06
C THR A 162 -5.39 16.53 9.71
N GLY A 163 -5.95 17.74 9.52
CA GLY A 163 -6.63 18.14 8.30
C GLY A 163 -8.08 17.65 8.17
N GLN A 164 -8.64 17.00 9.19
CA GLN A 164 -10.01 16.47 9.16
C GLN A 164 -11.07 17.52 8.85
N GLU A 165 -10.96 18.74 9.37
CA GLU A 165 -11.95 19.80 9.10
C GLU A 165 -12.06 20.11 7.61
N MET A 166 -10.93 20.22 6.91
CA MET A 166 -10.88 20.46 5.47
C MET A 166 -11.46 19.26 4.70
N VAL A 167 -11.14 18.04 5.12
CA VAL A 167 -11.70 16.82 4.52
C VAL A 167 -13.22 16.73 4.74
N ALA A 168 -13.73 17.06 5.93
CA ALA A 168 -15.16 17.03 6.21
C ALA A 168 -15.93 18.11 5.41
N ARG A 169 -15.37 19.33 5.30
CA ARG A 169 -15.95 20.43 4.51
C ARG A 169 -16.13 20.08 3.04
N ALA A 170 -15.19 19.34 2.45
CA ALA A 170 -15.31 18.90 1.06
C ALA A 170 -16.42 17.85 0.83
N LYS A 171 -16.86 17.12 1.87
CA LYS A 171 -18.02 16.20 1.79
C LYS A 171 -19.35 16.91 2.02
N PHE A 172 -19.37 17.89 2.93
CA PHE A 172 -20.54 18.69 3.25
C PHE A 172 -20.27 20.16 2.92
N PRO A 173 -20.19 20.52 1.62
CA PRO A 173 -20.10 21.92 1.26
C PRO A 173 -21.32 22.64 1.82
N ARG A 174 -21.11 23.73 2.57
CA ARG A 174 -22.23 24.57 2.99
C ARG A 174 -22.91 25.06 1.71
N ARG A 175 -24.18 24.71 1.51
CA ARG A 175 -25.04 25.44 0.59
C ARG A 175 -25.15 26.86 1.15
N GLN A 176 -24.52 27.82 0.48
CA GLN A 176 -24.89 29.22 0.57
C GLN A 176 -26.00 29.48 -0.45
#